data_AF-A0A354F3P9-F1
#
_entry.id   AF-A0A354F3P9-F1
#
_cell.length_a   1.000
_cell.length_b   1.000
_cell.length_c   1.000
_cell.angle_alpha   90.00
_cell.angle_beta   90.00
_cell.angle_gamma   90.00
#
_symmetry.space_group_name_H-M   'P 1'
#
loop_
_entity.id
_entity.type
_entity.pdbx_description
1 polymer ?
#
loop_
_entity_poly.entity_id
_entity_poly.type
_entity_poly.pdbx_seq_one_letter_code
_entity_poly.pdbx_strand_id
1 'polypeptide(L)'
;MRTSKKSGLCYELKRFKAGKSTEDSISSEFRPIALAIKRLAKQARQQYSLEVDAVVREQSQSRKRIEHLLDGMLDFCFDDEMLALYRKLCRYYFSIAPEATVSYIYAYRDLWDNEQIEQGE
;
A
#
# COMPACT_ATOMS: atom_id res chain seq x y z
N MET A 1 12.60 71.76 -6.27
CA MET A 1 13.44 70.55 -6.30
C MET A 1 13.03 69.64 -5.15
N ARG A 2 12.32 68.54 -5.46
CA ARG A 2 11.96 67.49 -4.49
C ARG A 2 12.77 66.25 -4.86
N THR A 3 13.53 65.68 -3.93
CA THR A 3 13.92 64.26 -4.02
C THR A 3 13.84 63.63 -2.63
N SER A 4 12.83 62.76 -2.51
CA SER A 4 12.53 61.93 -1.35
C SER A 4 13.52 60.76 -1.31
N LYS A 5 14.32 60.66 -0.25
CA LYS A 5 15.23 59.53 -0.02
C LYS A 5 14.51 58.50 0.84
N LYS A 6 13.72 57.63 0.20
CA LYS A 6 13.26 56.35 0.78
C LYS A 6 13.86 55.23 -0.07
N SER A 7 14.98 54.68 0.38
CA SER A 7 15.55 53.47 -0.21
C SER A 7 16.32 52.74 0.88
N GLY A 8 15.77 51.64 1.38
CA GLY A 8 16.46 50.84 2.40
C GLY A 8 15.65 49.81 3.17
N LEU A 9 14.42 49.48 2.79
CA LEU A 9 13.66 48.37 3.40
C LEU A 9 13.26 47.32 2.36
N CYS A 10 14.20 47.00 1.49
CA CYS A 10 14.07 45.94 0.51
C CYS A 10 15.23 44.96 0.71
N TYR A 11 14.88 43.80 1.27
CA TYR A 11 15.62 42.53 1.16
C TYR A 11 16.84 42.32 2.07
N GLU A 12 16.64 42.37 3.38
CA GLU A 12 17.35 41.44 4.27
C GLU A 12 16.35 40.49 4.96
N LEU A 13 15.61 39.73 4.14
CA LEU A 13 15.18 38.40 4.55
C LEU A 13 16.43 37.50 4.64
N LYS A 14 17.24 37.79 5.68
CA LYS A 14 18.28 36.90 6.16
C LYS A 14 17.61 35.62 6.60
N ARG A 15 17.67 34.64 5.70
CA ARG A 15 17.69 33.19 5.93
C ARG A 15 17.49 32.81 7.40
N PHE A 16 16.24 32.82 7.84
CA PHE A 16 15.80 31.97 8.93
C PHE A 16 15.81 30.56 8.34
N LYS A 17 16.96 29.87 8.43
CA LYS A 17 16.97 28.42 8.24
C LYS A 17 16.07 27.89 9.34
N ALA A 18 14.80 27.67 9.00
CA ALA A 18 13.94 26.78 9.75
C ALA A 18 14.76 25.52 9.98
N GLY A 19 15.12 25.25 11.24
CA GLY A 19 15.74 23.99 11.60
C GLY A 19 14.83 22.92 11.04
N LYS A 20 15.37 22.04 10.19
CA LYS A 20 14.63 20.87 9.73
C LYS A 20 14.16 20.16 11.00
N SER A 21 12.85 20.03 11.14
CA SER A 21 12.29 19.26 12.24
C SER A 21 12.90 17.85 12.17
N THR A 22 13.18 17.24 13.32
CA THR A 22 13.71 15.87 13.40
C THR A 22 12.81 14.87 12.70
N GLU A 23 11.50 15.13 12.67
CA GLU A 23 10.48 14.35 11.95
C GLU A 23 10.67 14.34 10.43
N ASP A 24 10.99 15.49 9.82
CA ASP A 24 11.30 15.58 8.39
C ASP A 24 12.56 14.80 8.02
N SER A 25 13.52 14.71 8.94
CA SER A 25 14.79 14.02 8.73
C SER A 25 14.60 12.50 8.72
N ILE A 26 13.83 11.97 9.66
CA ILE A 26 13.51 10.53 9.74
C ILE A 26 12.68 10.10 8.53
N SER A 27 11.66 10.88 8.14
CA SER A 27 10.84 10.60 6.95
C SER A 27 11.67 10.52 5.66
N SER A 28 12.68 11.40 5.53
CA SER A 28 13.56 11.42 4.36
C SER A 28 14.41 10.16 4.21
N GLU A 29 14.79 9.50 5.29
CA GLU A 29 15.65 8.30 5.27
C GLU A 29 14.89 7.05 4.81
N PHE A 30 13.64 6.90 5.23
CA PHE A 30 12.81 5.74 4.88
C PHE A 30 12.08 5.90 3.55
N ARG A 31 11.94 7.13 3.03
CA ARG A 31 11.24 7.40 1.77
C ARG A 31 11.72 6.55 0.58
N PRO A 32 13.03 6.32 0.36
CA PRO A 32 13.48 5.46 -0.73
C PRO A 32 12.99 4.02 -0.61
N ILE A 33 12.99 3.46 0.62
CA ILE A 33 12.51 2.11 0.91
C ILE A 33 11.00 2.03 0.66
N ALA A 34 10.23 3.00 1.17
CA ALA A 34 8.79 3.06 0.94
C ALA A 34 8.44 3.14 -0.56
N LEU A 35 9.21 3.91 -1.35
CA LEU A 35 9.05 3.96 -2.80
C LEU A 35 9.42 2.64 -3.48
N ALA A 36 10.46 1.95 -3.00
CA ALA A 36 10.85 0.64 -3.51
C ALA A 36 9.75 -0.41 -3.24
N ILE A 37 9.18 -0.44 -2.03
CA ILE A 37 8.06 -1.33 -1.67
C ILE A 37 6.85 -1.06 -2.56
N LYS A 38 6.47 0.21 -2.77
CA LYS A 38 5.34 0.56 -3.67
C LYS A 38 5.59 0.12 -5.12
N ARG A 39 6.83 0.25 -5.62
CA ARG A 39 7.19 -0.23 -6.97
C ARG A 39 7.10 -1.74 -7.06
N LEU A 40 7.58 -2.45 -6.04
CA LEU A 40 7.51 -3.91 -5.98
C LEU A 40 6.06 -4.39 -5.95
N ALA A 41 5.21 -3.78 -5.12
CA ALA A 41 3.77 -4.10 -5.08
C ALA A 41 3.10 -3.91 -6.44
N LYS A 42 3.42 -2.82 -7.15
CA LYS A 42 2.92 -2.59 -8.51
C LYS A 42 3.37 -3.68 -9.49
N GLN A 43 4.63 -4.11 -9.43
CA GLN A 43 5.15 -5.18 -10.29
C GLN A 43 4.52 -6.52 -9.96
N ALA A 44 4.42 -6.86 -8.67
CA ALA A 44 3.76 -8.07 -8.20
C ALA A 44 2.31 -8.11 -8.70
N ARG A 45 1.57 -7.01 -8.56
CA ARG A 45 0.18 -6.91 -9.02
C ARG A 45 0.03 -7.15 -10.52
N GLN A 46 0.94 -6.64 -11.34
CA GLN A 46 0.92 -6.90 -12.78
C GLN A 46 1.05 -8.40 -13.07
N GLN A 47 1.96 -9.10 -12.38
CA GLN A 47 2.15 -10.54 -12.56
C GLN A 47 0.95 -11.35 -12.03
N TYR A 48 0.51 -11.07 -10.79
CA TYR A 48 -0.64 -11.74 -10.20
C TYR A 48 -1.92 -11.51 -10.99
N SER A 49 -2.12 -10.33 -11.60
CA SER A 49 -3.30 -10.08 -12.44
C SER A 49 -3.37 -11.06 -13.61
N LEU A 50 -2.25 -11.33 -14.28
CA LEU A 50 -2.20 -12.27 -15.39
C LEU A 50 -2.53 -13.70 -14.93
N GLU A 51 -1.98 -14.12 -13.78
CA GLU A 51 -2.21 -15.45 -13.21
C GLU A 51 -3.65 -15.64 -12.74
N VAL A 52 -4.22 -14.65 -12.04
CA VAL A 52 -5.62 -14.65 -11.59
C VAL A 52 -6.56 -14.70 -12.79
N ASP A 53 -6.30 -13.90 -13.82
CA ASP A 53 -7.12 -13.92 -15.03
C ASP A 53 -7.02 -15.27 -15.76
N ALA A 54 -5.84 -15.90 -15.76
CA ALA A 54 -5.68 -17.25 -16.28
C ALA A 54 -6.48 -18.29 -15.48
N VAL A 55 -6.38 -18.30 -14.13
CA VAL A 55 -7.19 -19.17 -13.25
C VAL A 55 -8.67 -19.06 -13.58
N VAL A 56 -9.19 -17.83 -13.65
CA VAL A 56 -10.63 -17.56 -13.84
C VAL A 56 -11.06 -17.93 -15.24
N ARG A 57 -10.29 -17.56 -16.27
CA ARG A 57 -10.59 -17.88 -17.68
C ARG A 57 -10.58 -19.39 -17.94
N GLU A 58 -9.63 -20.10 -17.35
CA GLU A 58 -9.51 -21.56 -17.45
C GLU A 58 -10.52 -22.30 -16.56
N GLN A 59 -11.25 -21.58 -15.71
CA GLN A 59 -12.11 -22.15 -14.67
C GLN A 59 -11.37 -23.21 -13.81
N SER A 60 -10.09 -22.95 -13.54
CA SER A 60 -9.23 -23.90 -12.84
C SER A 60 -9.81 -24.21 -11.45
N GLN A 61 -9.98 -25.49 -11.16
CA GLN A 61 -10.44 -26.01 -9.86
C GLN A 61 -9.26 -26.45 -8.97
N SER A 62 -8.03 -26.13 -9.38
CA SER A 62 -6.83 -26.51 -8.65
C SER A 62 -6.68 -25.68 -7.39
N ARG A 63 -7.17 -26.22 -6.27
CA ARG A 63 -7.07 -25.60 -4.95
C ARG A 63 -5.65 -25.16 -4.62
N LYS A 64 -4.67 -26.05 -4.79
CA LYS A 64 -3.25 -25.77 -4.54
C LYS A 64 -2.73 -24.55 -5.33
N ARG A 65 -3.15 -24.39 -6.59
CA ARG A 65 -2.73 -23.25 -7.40
C ARG A 65 -3.37 -21.95 -6.89
N ILE A 66 -4.65 -22.00 -6.55
CA ILE A 66 -5.40 -20.84 -6.03
C ILE A 66 -4.86 -20.42 -4.66
N GLU A 67 -4.68 -21.38 -3.76
CA GLU A 67 -4.11 -21.16 -2.41
C GLU A 67 -2.71 -20.56 -2.51
N HIS A 68 -1.85 -21.08 -3.39
CA HIS A 68 -0.51 -20.51 -3.59
C HIS A 68 -0.53 -19.06 -4.12
N LEU A 69 -1.49 -18.71 -4.98
CA LEU A 69 -1.67 -17.33 -5.42
C LEU A 69 -2.19 -16.45 -4.28
N LEU A 70 -3.17 -16.92 -3.50
CA LEU A 70 -3.71 -16.18 -2.36
C LEU A 70 -2.62 -15.93 -1.31
N ASP A 71 -1.80 -16.93 -0.97
CA ASP A 71 -0.69 -16.81 -0.03
C ASP A 71 0.28 -15.69 -0.47
N GLY A 72 0.74 -15.74 -1.73
CA GLY A 72 1.70 -14.74 -2.22
C GLY A 72 1.10 -13.35 -2.43
N MET A 73 -0.18 -13.24 -2.77
CA MET A 73 -0.86 -11.95 -2.89
C MET A 73 -1.08 -11.28 -1.53
N LEU A 74 -1.23 -12.07 -0.46
CA LEU A 74 -1.48 -11.57 0.89
C LEU A 74 -0.35 -10.68 1.41
N ASP A 75 0.90 -10.98 1.03
CA ASP A 75 2.09 -10.19 1.34
C ASP A 75 2.03 -8.75 0.81
N PHE A 76 1.22 -8.50 -0.22
CA PHE A 76 1.10 -7.22 -0.91
C PHE A 76 -0.25 -6.52 -0.68
N CYS A 77 -1.11 -7.07 0.18
CA CYS A 77 -2.47 -6.54 0.40
C CYS A 77 -2.53 -5.18 1.13
N PHE A 78 -1.38 -4.59 1.48
CA PHE A 78 -1.28 -3.17 1.83
C PHE A 78 -1.51 -2.21 0.65
N ASP A 79 -1.42 -2.71 -0.59
CA ASP A 79 -1.76 -1.97 -1.80
C ASP A 79 -3.23 -2.23 -2.15
N ASP A 80 -4.03 -1.16 -2.22
CA ASP A 80 -5.48 -1.26 -2.44
C ASP A 80 -5.86 -1.97 -3.75
N GLU A 81 -5.04 -1.77 -4.80
CA GLU A 81 -5.27 -2.43 -6.09
C GLU A 81 -4.94 -3.93 -6.01
N MET A 82 -3.92 -4.33 -5.25
CA MET A 82 -3.65 -5.74 -4.96
C MET A 82 -4.79 -6.35 -4.15
N LEU A 83 -5.27 -5.67 -3.12
CA LEU A 83 -6.37 -6.14 -2.30
C LEU A 83 -7.67 -6.33 -3.11
N ALA A 84 -7.93 -5.45 -4.08
CA ALA A 84 -9.05 -5.62 -5.00
C ALA A 84 -8.92 -6.92 -5.83
N LEU A 85 -7.71 -7.22 -6.31
CA LEU A 85 -7.41 -8.45 -7.03
C LEU A 85 -7.53 -9.68 -6.11
N TYR A 86 -7.05 -9.59 -4.88
CA TYR A 86 -7.16 -10.63 -3.86
C TYR A 86 -8.62 -10.99 -3.58
N ARG A 87 -9.47 -9.97 -3.37
CA ARG A 87 -10.92 -10.17 -3.18
C ARG A 87 -11.59 -10.81 -4.41
N LYS A 88 -11.15 -10.47 -5.63
CA LYS A 88 -11.64 -11.11 -6.86
C LYS A 88 -11.34 -12.61 -6.84
N LEU A 89 -10.11 -12.99 -6.50
CA LEU A 89 -9.72 -14.40 -6.42
C LEU A 89 -10.44 -15.12 -5.28
N CYS A 90 -10.62 -14.49 -4.11
CA CYS A 90 -11.41 -15.05 -3.01
C CYS A 90 -12.87 -15.33 -3.43
N ARG A 91 -13.53 -14.41 -4.13
CA ARG A 91 -14.91 -14.64 -4.63
C ARG A 91 -14.99 -15.83 -5.59
N TYR A 92 -13.99 -15.97 -6.45
CA TYR A 92 -13.89 -17.15 -7.31
C TYR A 92 -13.64 -18.42 -6.49
N TYR A 93 -12.74 -18.38 -5.50
CA TYR A 93 -12.42 -19.54 -4.68
C TYR A 93 -13.57 -19.96 -3.76
N PHE A 94 -14.44 -19.03 -3.39
CA PHE A 94 -15.60 -19.30 -2.54
C PHE A 94 -16.56 -20.33 -3.16
N SER A 95 -16.71 -20.34 -4.49
CA SER A 95 -17.55 -21.32 -5.18
C SER A 95 -16.95 -22.74 -5.17
N ILE A 96 -15.65 -22.86 -4.86
CA ILE A 96 -14.88 -24.10 -4.88
C ILE A 96 -14.68 -24.63 -3.46
N ALA A 97 -14.22 -23.77 -2.55
CA ALA A 97 -13.90 -24.12 -1.17
C ALA A 97 -14.25 -22.93 -0.25
N PRO A 98 -15.52 -22.81 0.18
CA PRO A 98 -15.98 -21.67 0.98
C PRO A 98 -15.29 -21.60 2.33
N GLU A 99 -15.09 -22.73 3.02
CA GLU A 99 -14.41 -22.78 4.32
C GLU A 99 -12.96 -22.27 4.22
N ALA A 100 -12.20 -22.75 3.23
CA ALA A 100 -10.84 -22.27 3.01
C ALA A 100 -10.81 -20.78 2.65
N THR A 101 -11.75 -20.31 1.84
CA THR A 101 -11.86 -18.88 1.48
C THR A 101 -12.10 -18.01 2.70
N VAL A 102 -12.94 -18.46 3.65
CA VAL A 102 -13.18 -17.74 4.90
C VAL A 102 -11.90 -17.62 5.72
N SER A 103 -11.08 -18.68 5.81
CA SER A 103 -9.77 -18.62 6.47
C SER A 103 -8.84 -17.57 5.85
N TYR A 104 -8.85 -17.44 4.52
CA TYR A 104 -8.09 -16.41 3.81
C TYR A 104 -8.58 -14.99 4.10
N ILE A 105 -9.90 -14.79 4.17
CA ILE A 105 -10.47 -13.50 4.57
C ILE A 105 -10.02 -13.14 6.00
N TYR A 106 -10.04 -14.10 6.93
CA TYR A 106 -9.54 -13.86 8.28
C TYR A 106 -8.03 -13.59 8.31
N ALA A 107 -7.23 -14.30 7.52
CA ALA A 107 -5.79 -14.06 7.42
C ALA A 107 -5.47 -12.64 6.93
N TYR A 108 -6.23 -12.12 5.96
CA TYR A 108 -6.14 -10.72 5.55
C TYR A 108 -6.46 -9.76 6.70
N ARG A 109 -7.57 -10.01 7.42
CA ARG A 109 -7.97 -9.14 8.51
C ARG A 109 -6.92 -9.12 9.61
N ASP A 110 -6.38 -10.29 9.94
CA ASP A 110 -5.38 -10.44 10.98
C ASP A 110 -4.09 -9.63 10.69
N LEU A 111 -3.65 -9.66 9.42
CA LEU A 111 -2.43 -8.99 8.99
C LEU A 111 -2.61 -7.48 8.74
N TRP A 112 -3.76 -7.05 8.24
CA TRP A 112 -3.92 -5.72 7.64
C TRP A 112 -5.13 -4.90 8.13
N ASP A 113 -6.20 -5.53 8.60
CA ASP A 113 -7.48 -4.90 8.97
C ASP A 113 -7.75 -4.94 10.49
N ASN A 114 -6.77 -5.39 11.27
CA ASN A 114 -6.85 -5.43 12.73
C ASN A 114 -6.71 -4.00 13.28
N GLU A 115 -7.77 -3.22 13.14
CA GLU A 115 -8.11 -2.22 14.15
C GLU A 115 -8.27 -2.97 15.47
N GLN A 116 -7.23 -2.94 16.29
CA GLN A 116 -7.35 -3.23 17.71
C GLN A 116 -8.42 -2.26 18.22
N ILE A 117 -9.63 -2.75 18.41
CA ILE A 117 -10.60 -2.13 19.30
C ILE A 117 -9.85 -2.06 20.63
N GLU A 118 -9.36 -0.86 20.96
CA GLU A 118 -8.92 -0.51 22.29
C GLU A 118 -10.10 -0.83 23.22
N GLN A 119 -10.11 -2.03 23.77
CA GLN A 119 -10.93 -2.34 24.92
C GLN A 119 -10.32 -1.53 26.06
N GLY A 120 -10.89 -0.34 26.28
CA GLY A 120 -10.61 0.46 27.46
C GLY A 120 -10.91 -0.38 28.70
N GLU A 121 -9.87 -0.73 29.43
CA GLU A 121 -9.94 -1.14 30.83
C GLU A 121 -10.13 0.09 31.74
#